data_AF-T1BR42-F1
#
_entry.id   AF-T1BR42-F1
#
_cell.length_a   1.000
_cell.length_b   1.000
_cell.length_c   1.000
_cell.angle_alpha   90.00
_cell.angle_beta   90.00
_cell.angle_gamma   90.00
#
_symmetry.space_group_name_H-M   'P 1'
#
loop_
_entity.id
_entity.type
_entity.pdbx_description
1 polymer ?
#
loop_
_entity_poly.entity_id
_entity_poly.type
_entity_poly.pdbx_seq_one_letter_code
_entity_poly.pdbx_strand_id
1 'polypeptide(L)'
;HRDFGFPSLRRAGTAPPLLWENYLPPTPEQPGLLVLKDYPLMELIPYIDWTPFFHVWQLKGSYPRILEDPVKGEEATKLLKDAKKPAEEIVRNKSLRAQAVMGLYPAESEADEDIRLRMPGHAGSDAPVFHFLRQQEERPPGRPNRSLADFVAPA
;
A
#
# COMPACT_ATOMS: atom_id res chain seq x y z
N HIS A 1 2.87 30.90 19.76
CA HIS A 1 3.66 29.69 19.42
C HIS A 1 3.25 28.60 20.38
N ARG A 2 2.62 27.51 19.91
CA ARG A 2 2.41 26.31 20.74
C ARG A 2 3.69 25.49 20.66
N ASP A 3 4.34 25.27 21.79
CA ASP A 3 5.43 24.32 21.89
C ASP A 3 4.86 22.92 21.65
N PHE A 4 5.12 22.37 20.47
CA PHE A 4 5.00 20.93 20.25
C PHE A 4 6.24 20.31 20.87
N GLY A 5 6.15 19.95 22.15
CA GLY A 5 7.23 19.25 22.85
C GLY A 5 7.45 17.89 22.21
N PHE A 6 8.39 17.79 21.26
CA PHE A 6 8.83 16.51 20.73
C PHE A 6 9.62 15.81 21.83
N PRO A 7 9.19 14.62 22.31
CA PRO A 7 9.98 13.81 23.20
C PRO A 7 11.32 13.47 22.53
N SER A 8 12.38 13.29 23.33
CA SER A 8 13.60 12.68 22.80
C SER A 8 13.27 11.31 22.20
N LEU A 9 13.99 10.88 21.16
CA LEU A 9 13.78 9.58 20.49
C LEU A 9 13.68 8.41 21.47
N ARG A 10 14.40 8.47 22.61
CA ARG A 10 14.36 7.46 23.68
C ARG A 10 13.06 7.46 24.52
N ARG A 11 12.31 8.57 24.54
CA ARG A 11 11.01 8.71 25.23
C ARG A 11 9.82 8.46 24.29
N ALA A 12 10.03 8.48 22.99
CA ALA A 12 9.00 8.30 21.97
C ALA A 12 8.55 6.82 21.84
N GLY A 13 8.19 6.19 22.95
CA GLY A 13 7.34 4.99 22.99
C GLY A 13 8.03 3.66 22.69
N THR A 14 7.78 2.69 23.56
CA THR A 14 8.15 1.29 23.35
C THR A 14 7.33 0.70 22.20
N ALA A 15 7.95 -0.20 21.43
CA ALA A 15 7.25 -1.01 20.43
C ALA A 15 6.00 -1.68 21.05
N PRO A 16 4.92 -1.90 20.28
CA PRO A 16 3.79 -2.69 20.75
C PRO A 16 4.29 -4.07 21.21
N PRO A 17 3.76 -4.63 22.31
CA PRO A 17 4.05 -6.00 22.71
C PRO A 17 3.32 -6.94 21.75
N LEU A 18 3.86 -7.12 20.54
CA LEU A 18 3.42 -8.13 19.61
C LEU A 18 4.09 -9.44 20.03
N LEU A 19 3.27 -10.40 20.46
CA LEU A 19 3.74 -11.70 20.90
C LEU A 19 4.07 -12.57 19.68
N TRP A 20 5.33 -12.56 19.27
CA TRP A 20 5.84 -13.42 18.20
C TRP A 20 6.02 -14.88 18.63
N GLU A 21 6.20 -15.14 19.94
CA GLU A 21 6.50 -16.47 20.49
C GLU A 21 5.52 -17.58 20.07
N ASN A 22 4.25 -17.22 19.84
CA ASN A 22 3.19 -18.16 19.47
C ASN A 22 2.59 -17.87 18.08
N TYR A 23 3.27 -17.07 17.26
CA TYR A 23 2.83 -16.75 15.90
C TYR A 23 3.88 -17.15 14.88
N LEU A 24 3.47 -17.98 13.93
CA LEU A 24 4.29 -18.35 12.78
C LEU A 24 3.83 -17.53 11.57
N PRO A 25 4.63 -16.59 11.07
CA PRO A 25 4.30 -15.86 9.86
C PRO A 25 4.06 -16.84 8.69
N PRO A 26 2.98 -16.66 7.92
CA PRO A 26 2.71 -17.54 6.78
C PRO A 26 3.81 -17.42 5.74
N THR A 27 4.30 -18.56 5.26
CA THR A 27 5.24 -18.58 4.13
C THR A 27 4.44 -18.30 2.85
N PRO A 28 4.88 -17.36 2.00
CA PRO A 28 4.22 -17.13 0.71
C PRO A 28 4.23 -18.38 -0.17
N GLU A 29 3.16 -18.59 -0.95
CA GLU A 29 3.10 -19.69 -1.92
C GLU A 29 4.16 -19.56 -3.03
N GLN A 30 4.48 -18.32 -3.42
CA GLN A 30 5.48 -18.01 -4.45
C GLN A 30 6.48 -16.96 -3.93
N PRO A 31 7.49 -17.37 -3.14
CA PRO A 31 8.57 -16.48 -2.75
C PRO A 31 9.49 -16.16 -3.95
N GLY A 32 10.21 -15.05 -3.87
CA GLY A 32 11.14 -14.58 -4.89
C GLY A 32 10.57 -13.48 -5.78
N LEU A 33 11.22 -13.27 -6.94
CA LEU A 33 10.86 -12.24 -7.92
C LEU A 33 9.81 -12.77 -8.90
N LEU A 34 8.68 -12.09 -8.98
CA LEU A 34 7.65 -12.32 -9.98
C LEU A 34 7.59 -11.14 -10.94
N VAL A 35 7.78 -11.42 -12.23
CA VAL A 35 7.71 -10.41 -13.29
C VAL A 35 6.53 -10.71 -14.19
N LEU A 36 5.58 -9.77 -14.28
CA LEU A 36 4.46 -9.83 -15.19
C LEU A 36 4.72 -8.88 -16.36
N LYS A 37 4.82 -9.43 -17.57
CA LYS A 37 4.97 -8.66 -18.81
C LYS A 37 3.70 -8.79 -19.64
N ASP A 38 3.31 -7.70 -20.28
CA ASP A 38 2.12 -7.63 -21.14
C ASP A 38 0.87 -8.20 -20.45
N TYR A 39 0.67 -7.87 -19.16
CA TYR A 39 -0.44 -8.38 -18.37
C TYR A 39 -1.79 -7.95 -18.99
N PRO A 40 -2.80 -8.82 -19.06
CA PRO A 40 -4.04 -8.49 -19.76
C PRO A 40 -4.77 -7.31 -19.12
N LEU A 41 -4.92 -6.21 -19.85
CA LEU A 41 -5.61 -5.02 -19.35
C LEU A 41 -7.07 -5.30 -18.97
N MET A 42 -7.73 -6.28 -19.61
CA MET A 42 -9.10 -6.67 -19.25
C MET A 42 -9.21 -7.18 -17.81
N GLU A 43 -8.16 -7.82 -17.29
CA GLU A 43 -8.12 -8.30 -15.91
C GLU A 43 -8.01 -7.15 -14.91
N LEU A 44 -7.55 -5.97 -15.34
CA LEU A 44 -7.40 -4.79 -14.48
C LEU A 44 -8.67 -3.94 -14.41
N ILE A 45 -9.52 -3.98 -15.46
CA ILE A 45 -10.75 -3.17 -15.55
C ILE A 45 -11.66 -3.30 -14.32
N PRO A 46 -11.92 -4.51 -13.78
CA PRO A 46 -12.78 -4.67 -12.60
C PRO A 46 -12.20 -4.05 -11.31
N TYR A 47 -10.89 -3.80 -11.26
CA TYR A 47 -10.19 -3.25 -10.10
C TYR A 47 -10.04 -1.72 -10.14
N ILE A 48 -10.51 -1.06 -11.21
CA ILE A 48 -10.49 0.40 -11.30
C ILE A 48 -11.47 0.98 -10.27
N ASP A 49 -10.94 1.74 -9.32
CA ASP A 49 -11.75 2.66 -8.54
C ASP A 49 -12.07 3.89 -9.39
N TRP A 50 -13.34 4.05 -9.75
CA TRP A 50 -13.84 5.18 -10.54
C TRP A 50 -14.08 6.44 -9.70
N THR A 51 -14.00 6.37 -8.38
CA THR A 51 -14.23 7.52 -7.48
C THR A 51 -13.28 8.69 -7.77
N PRO A 52 -11.94 8.49 -7.88
CA PRO A 52 -11.04 9.58 -8.24
C PRO A 52 -11.31 10.17 -9.63
N PHE A 53 -11.75 9.33 -10.58
CA PHE A 53 -12.14 9.80 -11.91
C PHE A 53 -13.28 10.82 -11.82
N PHE A 54 -14.37 10.53 -11.10
CA PHE A 54 -15.45 11.49 -10.90
C PHE A 54 -15.00 12.78 -10.18
N HIS A 55 -14.08 12.67 -9.22
CA HIS A 55 -13.54 13.83 -8.52
C HIS A 55 -12.78 14.78 -9.46
N VAL A 56 -12.02 14.27 -10.44
CA VAL A 56 -11.36 15.08 -11.47
C VAL A 56 -12.37 15.87 -12.30
N TRP A 57 -13.55 15.27 -12.54
CA TRP A 57 -14.68 15.91 -13.22
C TRP A 57 -15.59 16.71 -12.29
N GLN A 58 -15.14 17.00 -11.06
CA GLN A 58 -15.87 17.77 -10.05
C GLN A 58 -17.22 17.17 -9.61
N LEU A 59 -17.44 15.89 -9.91
CA LEU A 59 -18.60 15.12 -9.47
C LEU A 59 -18.26 14.47 -8.11
N LYS A 60 -18.55 15.18 -7.01
CA LYS A 60 -18.32 14.67 -5.65
C LYS A 60 -19.28 13.53 -5.32
N GLY A 61 -18.73 12.36 -4.97
CA GLY A 61 -19.46 11.17 -4.55
C GLY A 61 -18.63 9.91 -4.78
N SER A 62 -18.88 8.84 -4.02
CA SER A 62 -18.19 7.55 -4.21
C SER A 62 -18.86 6.73 -5.31
N TYR A 63 -18.08 6.07 -6.16
CA TYR A 63 -18.59 5.02 -7.04
C TYR A 63 -18.91 3.74 -6.23
N PRO A 64 -19.98 2.98 -6.54
CA PRO A 64 -20.99 3.24 -7.59
C PRO A 64 -22.13 4.17 -7.14
N ARG A 65 -22.22 4.55 -5.86
CA ARG A 65 -23.34 5.36 -5.31
C ARG A 65 -23.63 6.66 -6.06
N ILE A 66 -22.62 7.32 -6.60
CA ILE A 66 -22.79 8.57 -7.37
C ILE A 66 -23.68 8.41 -8.61
N LEU A 67 -23.81 7.20 -9.14
CA LEU A 67 -24.65 6.93 -10.31
C LEU A 67 -26.15 7.02 -10.01
N GLU A 68 -26.54 6.84 -8.75
CA GLU A 68 -27.92 6.91 -8.26
C GLU A 68 -28.23 8.25 -7.58
N ASP A 69 -27.27 9.19 -7.58
CA ASP A 69 -27.45 10.51 -6.99
C ASP A 69 -28.57 11.26 -7.73
N PRO A 70 -29.56 11.84 -7.01
CA PRO A 70 -30.73 12.47 -7.65
C PRO A 70 -30.40 13.73 -8.45
N VAL A 71 -29.23 14.34 -8.24
CA VAL A 71 -28.80 15.55 -8.92
C VAL A 71 -27.70 15.25 -9.94
N LYS A 72 -26.78 14.33 -9.63
CA LYS A 72 -25.58 14.06 -10.42
C LYS A 72 -25.61 12.75 -11.19
N GLY A 73 -26.52 11.83 -10.84
CA GLY A 73 -26.49 10.44 -11.31
C GLY A 73 -26.59 10.30 -12.82
N GLU A 74 -27.41 11.14 -13.46
CA GLU A 74 -27.54 11.16 -14.92
C GLU A 74 -26.21 11.53 -15.59
N GLU A 75 -25.60 12.65 -15.19
CA GLU A 75 -24.34 13.11 -15.76
C GLU A 75 -23.19 12.15 -15.41
N ALA A 76 -23.14 11.62 -14.19
CA ALA A 76 -22.15 10.63 -13.76
C ALA A 76 -22.25 9.34 -14.59
N THR A 77 -23.47 8.85 -14.84
CA THR A 77 -23.71 7.66 -15.66
C THR A 77 -23.28 7.87 -17.10
N LYS A 78 -23.62 9.03 -17.68
CA LYS A 78 -23.21 9.42 -19.03
C LYS A 78 -21.69 9.52 -19.15
N LEU A 79 -21.05 10.23 -18.21
CA LEU A 79 -19.60 10.39 -18.16
C LEU A 79 -18.87 9.05 -18.06
N LEU A 80 -19.35 8.14 -17.19
CA LEU A 80 -18.77 6.80 -17.06
C LEU A 80 -18.90 6.00 -18.36
N LYS A 81 -20.07 6.05 -19.02
CA LYS A 81 -20.29 5.36 -20.28
C LYS A 81 -19.34 5.87 -21.37
N ASP A 82 -19.12 7.18 -21.44
CA ASP A 82 -18.20 7.76 -22.41
C ASP A 82 -16.74 7.44 -22.08
N ALA A 83 -16.35 7.43 -20.80
CA ALA A 83 -15.00 7.08 -20.36
C ALA A 83 -14.63 5.61 -20.61
N LYS A 84 -15.61 4.70 -20.65
CA LYS A 84 -15.38 3.28 -20.95
C LYS A 84 -15.00 3.03 -22.41
N LYS A 85 -15.45 3.87 -23.36
CA LYS A 85 -15.17 3.64 -24.80
C LYS A 85 -13.67 3.74 -25.13
N PRO A 86 -12.92 4.77 -24.71
CA PRO A 86 -11.47 4.79 -24.90
C PRO A 86 -10.75 3.62 -24.20
N ALA A 87 -11.21 3.21 -23.02
CA ALA A 87 -10.62 2.07 -22.31
C ALA A 87 -10.78 0.77 -23.11
N GLU A 88 -11.96 0.53 -23.68
CA GLU A 88 -12.20 -0.60 -24.59
C GLU A 88 -11.33 -0.53 -25.85
N GLU A 89 -11.12 0.67 -26.39
CA GLU A 89 -10.24 0.87 -27.54
C GLU A 89 -8.78 0.55 -27.21
N ILE A 90 -8.28 1.04 -26.07
CA ILE A 90 -6.93 0.76 -25.57
C ILE A 90 -6.70 -0.76 -25.43
N VAL A 91 -7.68 -1.47 -24.87
CA VAL A 91 -7.64 -2.93 -24.75
C VAL A 91 -7.61 -3.59 -26.14
N ARG A 92 -8.52 -3.18 -27.03
CA ARG A 92 -8.69 -3.78 -28.37
C ARG A 92 -7.46 -3.59 -29.24
N ASN A 93 -6.89 -2.38 -29.27
CA ASN A 93 -5.75 -2.06 -30.12
C ASN A 93 -4.39 -2.34 -29.44
N LYS A 94 -4.39 -2.75 -28.16
CA LYS A 94 -3.19 -3.00 -27.35
C LYS A 94 -2.21 -1.81 -27.36
N SER A 95 -2.74 -0.58 -27.40
CA SER A 95 -1.94 0.66 -27.41
C SER A 95 -1.25 0.93 -26.07
N LEU A 96 -1.70 0.27 -25.00
CA LEU A 96 -1.06 0.30 -23.68
C LEU A 96 -0.68 -1.13 -23.26
N ARG A 97 0.42 -1.25 -22.52
CA ARG A 97 0.89 -2.53 -21.94
C ARG A 97 1.02 -2.39 -20.44
N ALA A 98 0.40 -3.29 -19.68
CA ALA A 98 0.63 -3.39 -18.24
C ALA A 98 1.86 -4.26 -17.96
N GLN A 99 2.75 -3.75 -17.11
CA GLN A 99 3.92 -4.48 -16.62
C GLN A 99 3.99 -4.33 -15.10
N ALA A 100 4.41 -5.38 -14.41
CA ALA A 100 4.57 -5.36 -12.97
C ALA A 100 5.78 -6.21 -12.56
N VAL A 101 6.41 -5.81 -11.45
CA VAL A 101 7.44 -6.58 -10.77
C VAL A 101 7.05 -6.63 -9.29
N MET A 102 7.01 -7.83 -8.74
CA MET A 102 6.70 -8.09 -7.33
C MET A 102 7.82 -8.94 -6.74
N GLY A 103 8.12 -8.74 -5.46
CA GLY A 103 9.16 -9.47 -4.75
C GLY A 103 8.68 -9.85 -3.37
N LEU A 104 8.74 -11.15 -3.05
CA LEU A 104 8.45 -11.67 -1.71
C LEU A 104 9.71 -12.34 -1.17
N TYR A 105 10.34 -11.72 -0.17
CA TYR A 105 11.60 -12.17 0.39
C TYR A 105 11.48 -12.33 1.91
N PRO A 106 12.25 -13.26 2.51
CA PRO A 106 12.38 -13.31 3.97
C PRO A 106 12.85 -11.96 4.49
N ALA A 107 12.26 -11.52 5.59
CA ALA A 107 12.48 -10.20 6.15
C ALA A 107 12.44 -10.28 7.68
N GLU A 108 13.27 -9.49 8.33
CA GLU A 108 13.43 -9.47 9.78
C GLU A 108 13.49 -8.02 10.25
N SER A 109 12.78 -7.67 11.31
CA SER A 109 12.90 -6.35 11.91
C SER A 109 14.22 -6.24 12.67
N GLU A 110 14.97 -5.16 12.47
CA GLU A 110 16.19 -4.82 13.20
C GLU A 110 16.05 -3.46 13.88
N ALA A 111 16.66 -3.29 15.06
CA ALA A 111 16.79 -1.99 15.74
C ALA A 111 15.49 -1.16 15.83
N ASP A 112 14.37 -1.83 16.12
CA ASP A 112 13.00 -1.30 16.29
C ASP A 112 12.33 -0.67 15.06
N GLU A 113 13.07 -0.18 14.07
CA GLU A 113 12.54 0.68 12.99
C GLU A 113 12.97 0.27 11.58
N ASP A 114 13.88 -0.69 11.48
CA ASP A 114 14.41 -1.17 10.21
C ASP A 114 13.87 -2.57 9.90
N ILE A 115 13.76 -2.89 8.61
CA ILE A 115 13.49 -4.25 8.12
C ILE A 115 14.61 -4.64 7.18
N ARG A 116 15.39 -5.67 7.55
CA ARG A 116 16.41 -6.27 6.68
C ARG A 116 15.78 -7.35 5.82
N LEU A 117 16.05 -7.32 4.52
CA LEU A 117 15.62 -8.34 3.56
C LEU A 117 16.74 -9.35 3.29
N ARG A 118 16.37 -10.62 3.14
CA ARG A 118 17.26 -11.67 2.62
C ARG A 118 16.94 -11.91 1.15
N MET A 119 17.72 -11.30 0.27
CA MET A 119 17.57 -11.42 -1.18
C MET A 119 18.73 -12.20 -1.79
N PRO A 120 18.49 -13.10 -2.77
CA PRO A 120 19.57 -13.79 -3.48
C PRO A 120 20.56 -12.80 -4.09
N GLY A 121 21.85 -13.05 -3.91
CA GLY A 121 22.93 -12.17 -4.41
C GLY A 121 23.32 -11.02 -3.48
N HIS A 122 22.59 -10.81 -2.38
CA HIS A 122 22.89 -9.80 -1.37
C HIS A 122 23.13 -10.47 -0.01
N ALA A 123 24.24 -10.12 0.67
CA ALA A 123 24.58 -10.71 1.96
C ALA A 123 25.31 -9.73 2.88
N GLY A 124 25.20 -9.96 4.19
CA GLY A 124 25.86 -9.15 5.21
C GLY A 124 25.49 -7.67 5.09
N SER A 125 26.50 -6.80 4.98
CA SER A 125 26.32 -5.35 4.83
C SER A 125 25.69 -4.91 3.51
N ASP A 126 25.63 -5.79 2.50
CA ASP A 126 25.00 -5.51 1.20
C ASP A 126 23.52 -5.91 1.16
N ALA A 127 23.01 -6.55 2.22
CA ALA A 127 21.58 -6.88 2.31
C ALA A 127 20.72 -5.59 2.32
N PRO A 128 19.66 -5.50 1.49
CA PRO A 128 18.79 -4.34 1.49
C PRO A 128 18.09 -4.15 2.84
N VAL A 129 18.00 -2.89 3.26
CA VAL A 129 17.30 -2.49 4.50
C VAL A 129 16.25 -1.44 4.15
N PHE A 130 15.02 -1.65 4.61
CA PHE A 130 13.97 -0.65 4.60
C PHE A 130 13.92 0.06 5.95
N HIS A 131 14.11 1.37 5.92
CA HIS A 131 14.06 2.22 7.10
C HIS A 131 12.67 2.83 7.26
N PHE A 132 12.08 2.68 8.45
CA PHE A 132 10.78 3.25 8.77
C PHE A 132 10.86 4.24 9.91
N LEU A 133 9.85 5.11 10.00
CA LEU A 133 9.72 6.05 11.10
C LEU A 133 8.75 5.50 12.15
N ARG A 134 9.08 5.71 13.42
CA ARG A 134 8.15 5.53 14.53
C ARG A 134 7.37 6.82 14.79
N GLN A 135 6.11 6.67 15.19
CA GLN A 135 5.33 7.79 15.70
C GLN A 135 6.04 8.44 16.90
N GLN A 136 6.12 9.78 16.93
CA GLN A 136 6.86 10.51 17.98
C GLN A 136 5.98 11.38 18.88
N GLU A 137 4.68 11.38 18.66
CA GLU A 137 3.73 12.10 19.51
C GLU A 137 3.63 11.43 20.89
N GLU A 138 3.37 12.23 21.92
CA GLU A 138 3.02 11.70 23.24
C GLU A 138 1.69 10.94 23.13
N ARG A 139 1.69 9.69 23.56
CA ARG A 139 0.50 8.83 23.56
C ARG A 139 -0.02 8.65 24.98
N PRO A 140 -1.35 8.54 25.15
CA PRO A 140 -1.93 8.12 26.42
C PRO A 140 -1.33 6.78 26.89
N PRO A 141 -1.26 6.55 28.21
CA PRO A 141 -0.81 5.27 28.75
C PRO A 141 -1.53 4.08 28.11
N GLY A 142 -0.78 3.03 27.77
CA GLY A 142 -1.31 1.82 27.12
C GLY A 142 -1.46 1.92 25.59
N ARG A 143 -1.13 3.06 24.97
CA ARG A 143 -1.04 3.19 23.51
C ARG A 143 0.42 3.30 23.07
N PRO A 144 0.97 2.27 22.40
CA PRO A 144 2.35 2.33 21.92
C PRO A 144 2.46 3.27 20.71
N ASN A 145 3.66 3.81 20.52
CA ASN A 145 4.03 4.47 19.27
C ASN A 145 4.36 3.40 18.23
N ARG A 146 3.75 3.51 17.06
CA ARG A 146 3.86 2.48 16.01
C ARG A 146 4.90 2.85 14.96
N SER A 147 5.56 1.82 14.43
CA SER A 147 6.35 1.82 13.20
C SER A 147 5.81 0.74 12.25
N LEU A 148 6.11 0.84 10.95
CA LEU A 148 5.82 -0.27 10.01
C LEU A 148 6.67 -1.51 10.31
N ALA A 149 7.87 -1.32 10.87
CA ALA A 149 8.76 -2.41 11.29
C ALA A 149 8.12 -3.32 12.35
N ASP A 150 7.19 -2.79 13.17
CA ASP A 150 6.50 -3.57 14.21
C ASP A 150 5.74 -4.78 13.63
N PHE A 151 5.38 -4.77 12.35
CA PHE A 151 4.60 -5.84 11.71
C PHE A 151 5.45 -6.93 11.05
N VAL A 152 6.77 -6.91 11.23
CA VAL A 152 7.69 -7.96 10.77
C VAL A 152 8.35 -8.60 11.98
N ALA A 153 8.45 -9.93 11.97
CA ALA A 153 9.05 -10.66 13.09
C ALA A 153 10.52 -10.26 13.27
N PRO A 154 11.01 -10.15 14.51
CA PRO A 154 12.43 -9.93 14.76
C PRO A 154 13.24 -11.18 14.38
N ALA A 155 14.54 -10.97 14.15
CA ALA A 155 15.52 -12.03 13.90
C ALA A 155 15.67 -13.00 15.08
#